data_AF-A0A353HQP2-F1
#
_entry.id   AF-A0A353HQP2-F1
#
_cell.length_a   1.000
_cell.length_b   1.000
_cell.length_c   1.000
_cell.angle_alpha   90.00
_cell.angle_beta   90.00
_cell.angle_gamma   90.00
#
_symmetry.space_group_name_H-M   'P 1'
#
loop_
_entity.id
_entity.type
_entity.pdbx_description
1 polymer ?
#
loop_
_entity_poly.entity_id
_entity_poly.type
_entity_poly.pdbx_seq_one_letter_code
_entity_poly.pdbx_strand_id
1 'polypeptide(L)'
;MKQAEYETLEARGAKPVKMWTRGVPVEEAAKEQLGKLAQLPFIYHHVAVMPDVHLGKGSTIGSVIPTLGAVIPAAVGVDIGCGMMAAKTTLRATDLPDSLG
;
A
#
# COMPACT_ATOMS: atom_id res chain seq x y z
N MET A 1 24.42 -15.21 -2.97
CA MET A 1 23.79 -13.88 -3.17
C MET A 1 22.46 -13.88 -2.42
N LYS A 2 22.23 -12.96 -1.48
CA LYS A 2 20.91 -12.80 -0.86
C LYS A 2 19.98 -12.25 -1.95
N GLN A 3 18.91 -12.97 -2.29
CA GLN A 3 17.85 -12.41 -3.12
C GLN A 3 17.29 -11.17 -2.41
N ALA A 4 17.04 -10.10 -3.15
CA ALA A 4 16.34 -8.95 -2.60
C ALA A 4 14.95 -9.40 -2.11
N GLU A 5 14.50 -8.83 -0.99
CA GLU A 5 13.24 -9.17 -0.31
C GLU A 5 12.00 -8.63 -1.07
N TYR A 6 12.22 -7.76 -2.06
CA TYR A 6 11.21 -7.08 -2.84
C TYR A 6 11.61 -7.02 -4.33
N GLU A 7 10.63 -6.88 -5.20
CA GLU A 7 10.79 -6.55 -6.61
C GLU A 7 10.88 -5.03 -6.78
N THR A 8 11.47 -4.53 -7.86
CA THR A 8 11.54 -3.08 -8.11
C THR A 8 10.96 -2.77 -9.48
N LEU A 9 9.98 -1.87 -9.49
CA LEU A 9 9.46 -1.26 -10.70
C LEU A 9 10.25 0.05 -10.92
N GLU A 10 11.06 0.04 -11.98
CA GLU A 10 11.85 1.17 -12.43
C GLU A 10 11.12 1.90 -13.56
N ALA A 11 11.09 3.23 -13.50
CA ALA A 11 10.57 4.06 -14.57
C ALA A 11 11.49 5.27 -14.81
N ARG A 12 11.68 5.66 -16.07
CA ARG A 12 12.60 6.73 -16.44
C ARG A 12 12.16 8.05 -15.79
N GLY A 13 13.06 8.67 -15.03
CA GLY A 13 12.77 9.92 -14.31
C GLY A 13 11.91 9.75 -13.05
N ALA A 14 11.58 8.52 -12.66
CA ALA A 14 10.86 8.22 -11.44
C ALA A 14 11.82 7.86 -10.29
N LYS A 15 11.34 8.02 -9.05
CA LYS A 15 11.94 7.32 -7.90
C LYS A 15 11.62 5.81 -8.00
N PRO A 16 12.47 4.92 -7.48
CA PRO A 16 12.19 3.49 -7.53
C PRO A 16 10.92 3.15 -6.74
N VAL A 17 10.17 2.18 -7.26
CA VAL A 17 9.00 1.61 -6.58
C VAL A 17 9.36 0.21 -6.10
N LYS A 18 9.40 0.01 -4.77
CA LYS A 18 9.74 -1.26 -4.14
C LYS A 18 8.45 -2.04 -3.85
N MET A 19 8.35 -3.26 -4.37
CA MET A 19 7.14 -4.08 -4.34
C MET A 19 7.37 -5.37 -3.56
N TRP A 20 6.65 -5.53 -2.45
CA TRP A 20 6.60 -6.76 -1.66
C TRP A 20 5.48 -7.67 -2.16
N THR A 21 5.47 -7.95 -3.46
CA THR A 21 4.34 -8.62 -4.15
C THR A 21 4.72 -9.99 -4.71
N ARG A 22 5.85 -10.58 -4.27
CA ARG A 22 6.32 -11.87 -4.78
C ARG A 22 5.25 -12.95 -4.57
N GLY A 23 4.83 -13.59 -5.66
CA GLY A 23 3.79 -14.62 -5.64
C GLY A 23 2.36 -14.07 -5.59
N VAL A 24 2.19 -12.75 -5.65
CA VAL A 24 0.89 -12.08 -5.69
C VAL A 24 0.77 -11.30 -7.00
N PRO A 25 -0.21 -11.62 -7.87
CA PRO A 25 -0.45 -10.86 -9.09
C PRO A 25 -0.80 -9.41 -8.77
N VAL A 26 -0.21 -8.47 -9.53
CA VAL A 26 -0.55 -7.05 -9.46
C VAL A 26 -1.08 -6.61 -10.80
N GLU A 27 -2.26 -5.97 -10.79
CA GLU A 27 -2.91 -5.44 -12.00
C GLU A 27 -2.02 -4.43 -12.73
N GLU A 28 -2.00 -4.50 -14.07
CA GLU A 28 -1.21 -3.56 -14.88
C GLU A 28 -1.62 -2.11 -14.64
N ALA A 29 -2.92 -1.85 -14.45
CA ALA A 29 -3.42 -0.52 -14.14
C ALA A 29 -2.85 0.04 -12.82
N ALA A 30 -2.65 -0.81 -11.80
CA ALA A 30 -2.01 -0.42 -10.56
C ALA A 30 -0.51 -0.12 -10.76
N LYS A 31 0.20 -0.93 -11.56
CA LYS A 31 1.61 -0.68 -11.91
C LYS A 31 1.79 0.64 -12.66
N GLU A 32 0.90 0.93 -13.61
CA GLU A 32 0.91 2.21 -14.33
C GLU A 32 0.68 3.40 -13.39
N GLN A 33 -0.29 3.29 -12.47
CA GLN A 33 -0.57 4.34 -11.49
C GLN A 33 0.64 4.56 -10.57
N LEU A 34 1.27 3.50 -10.08
CA LEU A 34 2.52 3.56 -9.30
C LEU A 34 3.65 4.24 -10.08
N GLY A 35 3.83 3.87 -11.35
CA GLY A 35 4.86 4.44 -12.21
C GLY A 35 4.67 5.96 -12.43
N LYS A 36 3.42 6.41 -12.59
CA LYS A 36 3.10 7.85 -12.69
C LYS A 36 3.31 8.57 -11.37
N LEU A 37 2.84 7.99 -10.26
CA LEU A 37 3.00 8.54 -8.92
C LEU A 37 4.48 8.74 -8.56
N ALA A 38 5.33 7.77 -8.89
CA ALA A 38 6.75 7.80 -8.58
C ALA A 38 7.55 8.87 -9.35
N GLN A 39 6.96 9.47 -10.38
CA GLN A 39 7.54 10.59 -11.14
C GLN A 39 7.26 11.96 -10.49
N LEU A 40 6.40 12.03 -9.46
CA LEU A 40 6.10 13.30 -8.82
C LEU A 40 7.36 13.90 -8.17
N PRO A 41 7.60 15.22 -8.31
CA PRO A 41 8.87 15.83 -7.97
C PRO A 41 9.20 15.82 -6.47
N PHE A 42 8.19 15.65 -5.62
CA PHE A 42 8.29 15.65 -4.17
C PHE A 42 8.33 14.24 -3.56
N ILE A 43 8.35 13.16 -4.37
CA ILE A 43 8.56 11.81 -3.84
C ILE A 43 9.97 11.70 -3.24
N TYR A 44 10.02 11.25 -1.99
CA TYR A 44 11.24 11.19 -1.21
C TYR A 44 11.80 9.77 -1.19
N HIS A 45 12.97 9.58 -1.80
CA HIS A 45 13.70 8.29 -1.97
C HIS A 45 13.00 7.21 -2.82
N HIS A 46 11.84 6.69 -2.42
CA HIS A 46 11.16 5.57 -3.08
C HIS A 46 9.70 5.46 -2.66
N VAL A 47 8.86 4.80 -3.48
CA VAL A 47 7.51 4.35 -3.09
C VAL A 47 7.60 2.90 -2.63
N ALA A 48 6.88 2.52 -1.57
CA ALA A 48 6.79 1.14 -1.10
C ALA A 48 5.38 0.58 -1.31
N VAL A 49 5.28 -0.67 -1.75
CA VAL A 49 4.03 -1.29 -2.21
C VAL A 49 3.84 -2.63 -1.51
N MET A 50 2.66 -2.79 -0.91
CA MET A 50 2.25 -3.95 -0.15
C MET A 50 1.60 -5.02 -1.05
N PRO A 51 1.49 -6.29 -0.61
CA PRO A 51 0.90 -7.36 -1.42
C PRO A 51 -0.56 -7.13 -1.83
N ASP A 52 -1.32 -6.34 -1.07
CA ASP A 52 -2.74 -6.03 -1.31
C ASP A 52 -2.95 -4.83 -2.25
N VAL A 53 -1.88 -4.38 -2.93
CA VAL A 53 -1.94 -3.26 -3.85
C VAL A 53 -2.96 -3.47 -4.97
N HIS A 54 -3.77 -2.46 -5.21
CA HIS A 54 -4.71 -2.41 -6.32
C HIS A 54 -4.97 -0.98 -6.75
N LEU A 55 -5.62 -0.84 -7.91
CA LEU A 55 -5.99 0.45 -8.48
C LEU A 55 -6.86 1.23 -7.49
N GLY A 56 -6.50 2.50 -7.26
CA GLY A 56 -7.28 3.39 -6.42
C GLY A 56 -7.59 4.73 -7.10
N LYS A 57 -8.33 5.59 -6.40
CA LYS A 57 -8.68 6.92 -6.91
C LYS A 57 -7.64 7.94 -6.48
N GLY A 58 -6.80 8.38 -7.41
CA GLY A 58 -5.70 9.31 -7.15
C GLY A 58 -4.37 8.58 -6.98
N SER A 59 -4.25 7.75 -5.94
CA SER A 59 -3.14 6.79 -5.78
C SER A 59 -3.67 5.35 -5.68
N THR A 60 -2.78 4.38 -5.76
CA THR A 60 -3.06 2.99 -5.42
C THR A 60 -3.37 2.83 -3.94
N ILE A 61 -4.24 1.87 -3.61
CA ILE A 61 -4.38 1.36 -2.23
C ILE A 61 -3.22 0.40 -1.96
N GLY A 62 -2.83 0.21 -0.69
CA GLY A 62 -1.71 -0.67 -0.33
C GLY A 62 -0.33 -0.08 -0.67
N SER A 63 -0.18 1.25 -0.65
CA SER A 63 1.09 1.93 -0.94
C SER A 63 1.49 2.92 0.15
N VAL A 64 2.80 3.05 0.36
CA VAL A 64 3.43 4.06 1.22
C VAL A 64 4.16 5.06 0.32
N ILE A 65 3.77 6.32 0.43
CA ILE A 65 4.15 7.39 -0.49
C ILE A 65 4.85 8.50 0.31
N PRO A 66 6.16 8.37 0.56
CA PRO A 66 6.90 9.38 1.30
C PRO A 66 7.08 10.63 0.43
N THR A 67 6.74 11.79 1.00
CA THR A 67 6.89 13.10 0.35
C THR A 67 7.78 14.03 1.17
N LEU A 68 8.47 14.95 0.51
CA LEU A 68 9.21 16.03 1.17
C LEU A 68 8.63 17.38 0.77
N GLY A 69 8.18 18.17 1.77
CA GLY A 69 7.66 19.52 1.55
C GLY A 69 6.31 19.59 0.82
N ALA A 70 5.60 18.47 0.68
CA ALA A 70 4.30 18.40 0.02
C ALA A 70 3.37 17.39 0.71
N VAL A 71 2.06 17.61 0.61
CA VAL A 71 1.02 16.67 1.01
C VAL A 71 0.15 16.36 -0.21
N ILE A 72 -0.25 15.09 -0.36
CA ILE A 72 -1.14 14.65 -1.44
C ILE A 72 -2.46 14.18 -0.81
N PRO A 73 -3.50 15.03 -0.69
CA PRO A 73 -4.75 14.62 -0.03
C PRO A 73 -5.40 13.38 -0.64
N ALA A 74 -5.36 13.26 -1.97
CA ALA A 74 -5.90 12.10 -2.68
C ALA A 74 -5.16 10.78 -2.37
N ALA A 75 -3.93 10.84 -1.84
CA ALA A 75 -3.16 9.66 -1.46
C ALA A 75 -3.48 9.16 -0.03
N VAL A 76 -4.15 9.97 0.78
CA VAL A 76 -4.62 9.57 2.12
C VAL A 76 -5.87 8.68 2.01
N GLY A 77 -6.70 8.94 1.00
CA GLY A 77 -7.98 8.28 0.80
C GLY A 77 -9.17 9.20 1.12
N VAL A 78 -10.35 8.79 0.68
CA VAL A 78 -11.60 9.54 0.91
C VAL A 78 -12.13 9.38 2.34
N ASP A 79 -11.85 8.24 2.97
CA ASP A 79 -12.22 7.92 4.35
C ASP A 79 -11.00 8.09 5.27
N ILE A 80 -10.76 9.34 5.68
CA ILE A 80 -9.59 9.70 6.48
C ILE A 80 -9.79 9.18 7.90
N GLY A 81 -8.81 8.39 8.36
CA GLY A 81 -8.89 7.72 9.66
C GLY A 81 -9.51 6.33 9.59
N CYS A 82 -9.83 5.83 8.39
CA CYS A 82 -10.12 4.42 8.19
C CYS A 82 -9.00 3.56 8.78
N GLY A 83 -9.40 2.59 9.60
CA GLY A 83 -8.48 1.75 10.36
C GLY A 83 -9.24 0.81 11.28
N MET A 84 -8.50 -0.04 11.97
CA MET A 84 -9.06 -1.06 12.85
C MET A 84 -8.56 -0.85 14.27
N MET A 85 -9.42 -1.11 15.24
CA MET A 85 -9.05 -1.28 16.65
C MET A 85 -9.40 -2.70 17.08
N ALA A 86 -8.50 -3.32 17.83
CA ALA A 86 -8.75 -4.61 18.47
C ALA A 86 -8.69 -4.44 19.99
N ALA A 87 -9.78 -4.81 20.68
CA ALA A 87 -9.86 -4.80 22.13
C ALA A 87 -9.77 -6.23 22.66
N LYS A 88 -8.77 -6.50 23.49
CA LYS A 88 -8.63 -7.81 24.15
C LYS A 88 -9.68 -7.96 25.25
N THR A 89 -10.46 -9.03 25.19
CA THR A 89 -11.41 -9.41 26.24
C THR A 89 -10.85 -10.54 27.09
N THR A 90 -11.56 -10.89 28.15
CA THR A 90 -11.29 -12.09 28.96
C THR A 90 -12.00 -13.34 28.42
N LEU A 91 -12.89 -13.18 27.45
CA LEU A 91 -13.70 -14.25 26.88
C LEU A 91 -12.89 -15.11 25.90
N ARG A 92 -13.26 -16.37 25.81
CA ARG A 92 -12.76 -17.37 24.85
C ARG A 92 -13.86 -17.72 23.86
N ALA A 93 -13.48 -18.38 22.76
CA ALA A 93 -14.45 -18.86 21.78
C ALA A 93 -15.56 -19.73 22.39
N THR A 94 -15.25 -20.53 23.42
CA THR A 94 -16.22 -21.38 24.14
C THR A 94 -17.21 -20.60 25.00
N ASP A 95 -16.93 -19.33 25.32
CA ASP A 95 -17.84 -18.47 26.09
C ASP A 95 -18.89 -17.80 25.19
N LEU A 96 -18.77 -17.98 23.86
CA LEU A 96 -19.65 -17.40 22.86
C LEU A 96 -20.69 -18.43 22.40
N PRO A 97 -21.95 -18.01 22.15
CA PRO A 97 -22.97 -18.90 21.61
C PRO A 97 -22.70 -19.23 20.13
N ASP A 98 -23.01 -20.46 19.71
CA ASP A 98 -22.86 -20.93 18.32
C ASP A 98 -23.75 -20.17 17.31
N SER A 99 -24.71 -19.40 17.78
CA SER A 99 -25.66 -18.63 16.95
C SER A 99 -25.14 -17.25 16.50
N LEU A 100 -23.84 -16.97 16.63
CA LEU A 100 -23.21 -15.75 16.13
C LEU A 100 -22.89 -15.90 14.63
N GLY A 101 -23.93 -15.79 13.80
CA GLY A 101 -23.83 -15.65 12.35
C GLY A 101 -24.38 -14.30 11.91
#